data_AF-A0A1D2R5C5-F1
#
_entry.id   AF-A0A1D2R5C5-F1
#
_cell.length_a   1.000
_cell.length_b   1.000
_cell.length_c   1.000
_cell.angle_alpha   90.00
_cell.angle_beta   90.00
_cell.angle_gamma   90.00
#
_symmetry.space_group_name_H-M   'P 1'
#
loop_
_entity.id
_entity.type
_entity.pdbx_description
1 polymer ?
#
loop_
_entity_poly.entity_id
_entity_poly.type
_entity_poly.pdbx_seq_one_letter_code
_entity_poly.pdbx_strand_id
1 'polypeptide(L)'
;MEERKDITFLDITDEEKKVLLDFLDYSINEEGYIINAKTGDRHICPITRDPVLFKDASILHGSNLVINTTPLTISEYLSEYIEE
;
A
#
# COMPACT_ATOMS: atom_id res chain seq x y z
N MET A 1 12.64 -13.18 29.21
CA MET A 1 12.22 -11.82 28.80
C MET A 1 12.31 -11.80 27.29
N GLU A 2 11.17 -11.89 26.60
CA GLU A 2 11.13 -11.65 25.16
C GLU A 2 11.40 -10.16 24.92
N GLU A 3 12.48 -9.85 24.20
CA GLU A 3 12.75 -8.51 23.70
C GLU A 3 11.60 -8.16 22.76
N ARG A 4 10.67 -7.30 23.23
CA ARG A 4 9.75 -6.61 22.33
C ARG A 4 10.62 -5.79 21.40
N LYS A 5 10.88 -6.30 20.19
CA LYS A 5 11.45 -5.49 19.12
C LYS A 5 10.43 -4.39 18.87
N ASP A 6 10.74 -3.18 19.31
CA ASP A 6 10.03 -1.99 18.87
C ASP A 6 10.02 -2.04 17.34
N ILE A 7 8.80 -2.12 16.78
CA ILE A 7 8.60 -2.06 15.34
C ILE A 7 8.88 -0.61 14.97
N THR A 8 10.12 -0.30 14.63
CA THR A 8 10.50 1.01 14.15
C THR A 8 10.02 1.13 12.72
N PHE A 9 8.99 1.94 12.50
CA PHE A 9 8.58 2.32 11.15
C PHE A 9 9.70 3.16 10.54
N LEU A 10 10.23 2.70 9.42
CA LEU A 10 11.16 3.48 8.62
C LEU A 10 10.34 4.46 7.79
N ASP A 11 10.46 5.75 8.11
CA ASP A 11 10.02 6.81 7.23
C ASP A 11 10.91 6.82 5.99
N ILE A 12 10.36 6.34 4.87
CA ILE A 12 11.00 6.40 3.56
C ILE A 12 10.52 7.65 2.83
N THR A 13 11.43 8.30 2.10
CA THR A 13 11.08 9.45 1.26
C THR A 13 10.27 9.02 0.03
N ASP A 14 9.55 9.95 -0.59
CA ASP A 14 8.82 9.68 -1.84
C ASP A 14 9.74 9.21 -2.98
N GLU A 15 11.01 9.65 -3.00
CA GLU A 15 11.99 9.21 -3.98
C GLU A 15 12.38 7.74 -3.77
N GLU A 16 12.68 7.35 -2.53
CA GLU A 16 12.97 5.96 -2.17
C GLU A 16 11.77 5.04 -2.43
N LYS A 17 10.56 5.54 -2.16
CA LYS A 17 9.31 4.82 -2.43
C LYS A 17 9.11 4.56 -3.92
N LYS A 18 9.44 5.53 -4.79
CA LYS A 18 9.41 5.34 -6.24
C LYS A 18 10.42 4.29 -6.71
N VAL A 19 11.64 4.33 -6.16
CA VAL A 19 12.67 3.32 -6.45
C VAL A 19 12.18 1.93 -6.06
N LEU A 20 11.57 1.78 -4.88
CA LEU A 20 10.99 0.52 -4.44
C LEU A 20 9.84 0.05 -5.34
N LEU A 21 8.96 0.95 -5.79
CA LEU A 21 7.89 0.60 -6.74
C LEU A 21 8.46 0.08 -8.06
N ASP A 22 9.50 0.74 -8.59
CA ASP A 22 10.17 0.33 -9.82
C ASP A 22 10.77 -1.09 -9.69
N PHE A 23 11.44 -1.39 -8.56
CA PHE A 23 11.94 -2.73 -8.26
C PHE A 23 10.84 -3.80 -8.18
N LEU A 24 9.61 -3.39 -7.86
CA LEU A 24 8.45 -4.28 -7.73
C LEU A 24 7.62 -4.36 -9.02
N ASP A 25 8.12 -3.84 -10.14
CA ASP A 25 7.38 -3.72 -11.41
C ASP A 25 6.06 -2.93 -11.27
N TYR A 26 6.03 -1.93 -10.40
CA TYR A 26 4.94 -0.97 -10.29
C TYR A 26 5.37 0.41 -10.77
N SER A 27 4.39 1.21 -11.19
CA SER A 27 4.57 2.58 -11.66
C SER A 27 3.43 3.45 -11.15
N ILE A 28 3.53 4.77 -11.34
CA ILE A 28 2.49 5.71 -10.94
C ILE A 28 1.87 6.28 -12.21
N ASN A 29 0.54 6.24 -12.33
CA ASN A 29 -0.15 6.84 -13.47
C ASN A 29 -0.28 8.37 -13.32
N GLU A 30 -0.80 9.05 -14.33
CA GLU A 30 -0.98 10.52 -14.32
C GLU A 30 -1.93 11.03 -13.22
N GLU A 31 -2.83 10.17 -12.75
CA GLU A 31 -3.77 10.46 -11.65
C GLU A 31 -3.15 10.25 -10.26
N GLY A 32 -1.94 9.67 -10.16
CA GLY A 32 -1.26 9.42 -8.90
C GLY A 32 -1.54 8.04 -8.27
N TYR A 33 -2.20 7.13 -8.99
CA TYR A 33 -2.44 5.75 -8.55
C TYR A 33 -1.26 4.85 -8.90
N ILE A 34 -1.04 3.85 -8.05
CA ILE A 34 -0.07 2.79 -8.29
C ILE A 34 -0.69 1.82 -9.28
N ILE A 35 0.03 1.56 -10.36
CA ILE A 35 -0.33 0.63 -11.43
C ILE A 35 0.78 -0.40 -11.59
N ASN A 36 0.44 -1.60 -12.01
CA ASN A 36 1.44 -2.59 -12.42
C ASN A 36 2.06 -2.16 -13.76
N ALA A 37 3.38 -2.06 -13.82
CA ALA A 37 4.10 -1.57 -15.00
C ALA A 37 3.99 -2.50 -16.22
N LYS A 38 3.72 -3.80 -16.01
CA LYS A 38 3.62 -4.80 -17.08
C LYS A 38 2.22 -4.88 -17.67
N THR A 39 1.19 -4.78 -16.84
CA THR A 39 -0.22 -4.95 -17.25
C THR A 39 -0.93 -3.61 -17.43
N GLY A 40 -0.48 -2.55 -16.77
CA GLY A 40 -1.15 -1.26 -16.69
C GLY A 40 -2.34 -1.23 -15.72
N ASP A 41 -2.66 -2.35 -15.08
CA ASP A 41 -3.78 -2.45 -14.15
C ASP A 41 -3.48 -1.71 -12.84
N ARG A 42 -4.53 -1.10 -12.26
CA ARG A 42 -4.42 -0.45 -10.95
C ARG A 42 -4.12 -1.49 -9.88
N HIS A 43 -3.14 -1.18 -9.03
CA HIS A 43 -2.87 -1.97 -7.84
C HIS A 43 -4.02 -1.77 -6.86
N ILE A 44 -4.71 -2.86 -6.56
CA ILE A 44 -5.83 -2.88 -5.63
C ILE A 44 -5.32 -3.33 -4.27
N CYS A 45 -5.61 -2.54 -3.23
CA CYS A 45 -5.31 -2.93 -1.87
C CYS A 45 -6.10 -4.19 -1.53
N PRO A 46 -5.46 -5.28 -1.05
CA PRO A 46 -6.18 -6.51 -0.72
C PRO A 46 -7.14 -6.36 0.47
N ILE A 47 -6.98 -5.29 1.28
CA ILE A 47 -7.79 -5.01 2.45
C ILE A 47 -8.97 -4.10 2.10
N THR A 48 -8.73 -2.97 1.42
CA THR A 48 -9.80 -2.00 1.12
C THR A 48 -10.50 -2.27 -0.20
N ARG A 49 -9.94 -3.13 -1.05
CA ARG A 49 -10.38 -3.38 -2.44
C ARG A 49 -10.41 -2.12 -3.32
N ASP A 50 -9.76 -1.05 -2.86
CA ASP A 50 -9.62 0.21 -3.58
C ASP A 50 -8.27 0.32 -4.28
N PRO A 51 -8.19 1.07 -5.39
CA PRO A 51 -6.94 1.42 -6.02
C PRO A 51 -6.07 2.26 -5.07
N VAL A 52 -4.79 1.90 -4.96
CA VAL A 52 -3.87 2.55 -4.01
C VAL A 52 -3.28 3.82 -4.62
N LEU A 53 -3.48 4.95 -3.94
CA LEU A 53 -2.81 6.21 -4.26
C LEU A 53 -1.36 6.18 -3.76
N PHE A 54 -0.43 6.70 -4.56
CA PHE A 54 0.99 6.75 -4.18
C PHE A 54 1.21 7.50 -2.85
N LYS A 55 0.45 8.58 -2.59
CA LYS A 55 0.57 9.37 -1.37
C LYS A 55 0.14 8.58 -0.12
N ASP A 56 -0.87 7.73 -0.28
CA ASP A 56 -1.45 6.93 0.79
C ASP A 56 -0.92 5.48 0.76
N ALA A 57 0.17 5.21 0.07
CA ALA A 57 0.76 3.88 0.04
C ALA A 57 1.77 3.69 1.17
N SER A 58 1.90 2.49 1.71
CA SER A 58 3.10 2.06 2.43
C SER A 58 3.66 0.79 1.80
N ILE A 59 4.98 0.72 1.72
CA ILE A 59 5.71 -0.43 1.19
C ILE A 59 6.35 -1.14 2.38
N LEU A 60 5.97 -2.39 2.61
CA LEU A 60 6.51 -3.16 3.73
C LEU A 60 7.90 -3.71 3.40
N HIS A 61 8.86 -3.46 4.30
CA HIS A 61 10.23 -3.94 4.14
C HIS A 61 10.27 -5.47 3.98
N GLY A 62 10.91 -5.96 2.92
CA GLY A 62 11.02 -7.39 2.61
C GLY A 62 9.78 -8.02 1.96
N SER A 63 8.75 -7.24 1.64
CA SER A 63 7.53 -7.74 0.98
C SER A 63 7.25 -6.97 -0.31
N ASN A 64 6.74 -7.67 -1.33
CA ASN A 64 6.21 -7.05 -2.56
C ASN A 64 4.83 -6.39 -2.33
N LEU A 65 4.51 -6.06 -1.07
CA LEU A 65 3.16 -5.67 -0.65
C LEU A 65 3.10 -4.15 -0.53
N VAL A 66 2.26 -3.56 -1.38
CA VAL A 66 1.87 -2.15 -1.33
C VAL A 66 0.48 -2.09 -0.68
N ILE A 67 0.37 -1.41 0.46
CA ILE A 67 -0.88 -1.26 1.21
C ILE A 67 -1.36 0.18 1.19
N ASN A 68 -2.68 0.36 1.21
CA ASN A 68 -3.29 1.65 1.47
C ASN A 68 -3.20 1.96 2.98
N THR A 69 -2.62 3.11 3.33
CA THR A 69 -2.52 3.63 4.70
C THR A 69 -3.57 4.67 5.03
N THR A 70 -4.48 4.96 4.10
CA THR A 70 -5.65 5.77 4.44
C THR A 70 -6.36 5.13 5.63
N PRO A 71 -6.56 5.89 6.73
CA PRO A 71 -7.26 5.36 7.89
C PRO A 71 -8.70 5.05 7.49
N LEU A 72 -9.04 3.77 7.49
CA LEU A 72 -10.42 3.33 7.31
C LEU A 72 -11.22 3.71 8.55
N THR A 73 -12.41 4.25 8.31
CA THR A 73 -13.40 4.37 9.38
C THR A 73 -13.90 2.98 9.76
N ILE A 74 -14.28 2.79 11.04
CA ILE A 74 -14.87 1.54 11.52
C ILE A 74 -16.07 1.12 10.65
N SER A 75 -16.82 2.10 10.13
CA SER A 75 -17.95 1.86 9.23
C SER A 75 -17.56 1.25 7.88
N GLU A 76 -16.42 1.65 7.31
CA GLU A 76 -15.89 1.06 6.07
C GLU A 76 -15.41 -0.37 6.32
N TYR A 77 -14.76 -0.62 7.46
CA TYR A 77 -14.34 -1.97 7.84
C TYR A 77 -15.52 -2.92 8.06
N LEU A 78 -16.57 -2.47 8.76
CA LEU A 78 -17.74 -3.29 9.07
C LEU A 78 -18.63 -3.56 7.84
N SER A 79 -18.60 -2.70 6.83
CA SER A 79 -19.41 -2.90 5.61
C SER A 79 -18.97 -4.15 4.83
N GLU A 80 -17.70 -4.55 4.90
CA GLU A 80 -17.23 -5.80 4.28
C GLU A 80 -17.66 -7.08 5.02
N TYR A 81 -18.07 -6.97 6.29
CA TYR A 81 -18.46 -8.11 7.13
C TYR A 81 -19.97 -8.27 7.31
N ILE A 82 -20.77 -7.32 6.81
CA ILE A 82 -22.24 -7.32 6.97
C ILE A 82 -22.96 -7.86 5.72
N GLU A 83 -22.27 -8.08 4.59
CA GLU A 83 -22.81 -8.76 3.41
C GLU A 83 -22.66 -10.31 3.47
N GLU A 84 -22.98 -10.94 4.62
CA GLU A 84 -23.30 -12.39 4.69
C GLU A 84 -24.82 -12.64 4.64
#